data_AF-A0A9P3K8H3-F1
#
_entry.id   AF-A0A9P3K8H3-F1
#
_cell.length_a   1.000
_cell.length_b   1.000
_cell.length_c   1.000
_cell.angle_alpha   90.00
_cell.angle_beta   90.00
_cell.angle_gamma   90.00
#
_symmetry.space_group_name_H-M   'P 1'
#
loop_
_entity.id
_entity.type
_entity.pdbx_description
1 polymer ?
#
loop_
_entity_poly.entity_id
_entity_poly.type
_entity_poly.pdbx_seq_one_letter_code
_entity_poly.pdbx_strand_id
1 'polypeptide(L)'
;LTQGKWLILRDAPLLFVALLVICLIESANITSDIANFNIFNIAFELISGYGNVGLSLGYTCPPAAGPSCVSPPYSFSGVWSPWSKLVLVLVMLLGRHRGLPDNIDAAISIPHRNQFYLQPTKPAAPAAPAAPAAPAAPAAPAAPAAEGSGVRG
;
A
#
# COMPACT_ATOMS: atom_id res chain seq x y z
N LEU A 1 2.16 -1.70 14.28
CA LEU A 1 1.79 -3.13 14.30
C LEU A 1 0.31 -3.41 13.96
N THR A 2 -0.65 -2.53 14.30
CA THR A 2 -2.09 -2.75 14.02
C THR A 2 -2.50 -2.60 12.55
N GLN A 3 -1.86 -1.70 11.79
CA GLN A 3 -2.17 -1.46 10.37
C GLN A 3 -2.00 -2.71 9.46
N GLY A 4 -0.87 -3.42 9.57
CA GLY A 4 -0.60 -4.60 8.73
C GLY A 4 -1.59 -5.77 8.91
N LYS A 5 -2.30 -5.84 10.03
CA LYS A 5 -3.29 -6.90 10.30
C LYS A 5 -4.50 -6.82 9.35
N TRP A 6 -4.85 -5.62 8.90
CA TRP A 6 -5.99 -5.40 7.99
C TRP A 6 -5.68 -5.77 6.54
N LEU A 7 -4.43 -5.61 6.09
CA LEU A 7 -4.02 -6.08 4.76
C LEU A 7 -4.09 -7.61 4.65
N ILE A 8 -3.50 -8.32 5.60
CA ILE A 8 -3.43 -9.80 5.56
C ILE A 8 -4.82 -10.42 5.68
N LEU A 9 -5.71 -9.83 6.48
CA LEU A 9 -7.09 -10.31 6.65
C LEU A 9 -7.98 -10.05 5.41
N ARG A 10 -7.65 -9.09 4.55
CA ARG A 10 -8.37 -8.87 3.28
C ARG A 10 -8.08 -9.98 2.27
N ASP A 11 -6.80 -10.35 2.15
CA ASP A 11 -6.31 -11.14 1.03
C ASP A 11 -6.32 -12.66 1.30
N ALA A 12 -5.96 -13.08 2.52
CA ALA A 12 -5.84 -14.50 2.85
C ALA A 12 -7.18 -15.28 2.76
N PRO A 13 -8.34 -14.73 3.19
CA PRO A 13 -9.63 -15.42 3.03
C PRO A 13 -10.05 -15.56 1.57
N LEU A 14 -9.73 -14.58 0.70
CA LEU A 14 -10.03 -14.65 -0.73
C LEU A 14 -9.30 -15.81 -1.40
N LEU A 15 -8.01 -15.99 -1.08
CA LEU A 15 -7.22 -17.13 -1.54
C LEU A 15 -7.71 -18.46 -0.97
N PHE A 16 -8.05 -18.50 0.32
CA PHE A 16 -8.55 -19.71 0.95
C PHE A 16 -9.89 -20.16 0.34
N VAL A 17 -10.83 -19.23 0.15
CA VAL A 17 -12.12 -19.52 -0.51
C VAL A 17 -11.93 -19.92 -1.96
N ALA A 18 -11.06 -19.24 -2.72
CA ALA A 18 -10.76 -19.64 -4.10
C ALA A 18 -10.14 -21.04 -4.18
N LEU A 19 -9.22 -21.38 -3.26
CA LEU A 19 -8.64 -22.72 -3.15
C LEU A 19 -9.72 -23.78 -2.86
N LEU A 20 -10.61 -23.54 -1.90
CA LEU A 20 -11.69 -24.47 -1.60
C LEU A 20 -12.66 -24.64 -2.79
N VAL A 21 -13.02 -23.55 -3.48
CA VAL A 21 -13.89 -23.60 -4.66
C VAL A 21 -13.25 -24.42 -5.78
N ILE A 22 -11.97 -24.21 -6.08
CA ILE A 22 -11.26 -24.99 -7.10
C ILE A 22 -11.16 -26.48 -6.67
N CYS A 23 -10.83 -26.77 -5.41
CA CYS A 23 -10.79 -28.14 -4.92
C CYS A 23 -12.15 -28.86 -4.96
N LEU A 24 -13.26 -28.13 -4.79
CA LEU A 24 -14.62 -28.69 -4.94
C LEU A 24 -14.94 -29.00 -6.40
N ILE A 25 -14.63 -28.08 -7.32
CA ILE A 25 -14.89 -28.26 -8.77
C ILE A 25 -13.99 -29.36 -9.35
N GLU A 26 -12.71 -29.39 -8.99
CA GLU A 26 -11.73 -30.39 -9.45
C GLU A 26 -11.73 -31.68 -8.61
N SER A 27 -12.69 -31.87 -7.69
CA SER A 27 -12.74 -33.03 -6.78
C SER A 27 -12.71 -34.40 -7.50
N ALA A 28 -13.32 -34.49 -8.67
CA ALA A 28 -13.24 -35.67 -9.54
C ALA A 28 -11.81 -35.92 -10.04
N ASN A 29 -11.13 -34.87 -10.53
CA ASN A 29 -9.75 -34.94 -11.05
C ASN A 29 -8.73 -35.26 -9.94
N ILE A 30 -8.92 -34.70 -8.74
CA ILE A 30 -8.14 -35.03 -7.52
C ILE A 30 -8.25 -36.53 -7.19
N THR A 31 -9.43 -37.13 -7.39
CA THR A 31 -9.66 -38.55 -7.11
C THR A 31 -9.08 -39.46 -8.20
N SER A 32 -9.10 -39.05 -9.46
CA SER A 32 -8.58 -39.85 -10.58
C SER A 32 -7.07 -39.75 -10.81
N ASP A 33 -6.46 -38.61 -10.48
CA ASP A 33 -5.04 -38.33 -10.74
C ASP A 33 -4.40 -37.60 -9.57
N ILE A 34 -4.22 -38.33 -8.46
CA ILE A 34 -3.61 -37.84 -7.21
C ILE A 34 -2.16 -37.33 -7.42
N ALA A 35 -1.47 -37.81 -8.47
CA ALA A 35 -0.08 -37.44 -8.75
C ALA A 35 0.03 -36.00 -9.28
N ASN A 36 -0.82 -35.61 -10.24
CA ASN A 36 -0.85 -34.24 -10.74
C ASN A 36 -1.83 -33.34 -9.96
N PHE A 37 -3.02 -33.83 -9.60
CA PHE A 37 -4.07 -33.07 -8.90
C PHE A 37 -3.97 -33.22 -7.37
N ASN A 38 -2.89 -32.72 -6.80
CA ASN A 38 -2.75 -32.52 -5.35
C ASN A 38 -3.12 -31.08 -4.95
N ILE A 39 -3.68 -30.90 -3.76
CA ILE A 39 -3.97 -29.61 -3.12
C ILE A 39 -2.75 -28.69 -3.14
N PHE A 40 -1.54 -29.22 -2.95
CA PHE A 40 -0.29 -28.43 -3.05
C PHE A 40 -0.11 -27.82 -4.45
N ASN A 41 -0.30 -28.59 -5.53
CA ASN A 41 -0.15 -28.11 -6.90
C ASN A 41 -1.24 -27.06 -7.22
N ILE A 42 -2.47 -27.29 -6.78
CA ILE A 42 -3.58 -26.33 -6.93
C ILE A 42 -3.28 -25.03 -6.17
N ALA A 43 -2.80 -25.11 -4.92
CA ALA A 43 -2.44 -23.94 -4.12
C ALA A 43 -1.24 -23.17 -4.70
N PHE A 44 -0.21 -23.87 -5.21
CA PHE A 44 0.92 -23.24 -5.88
C PHE A 44 0.46 -22.47 -7.12
N GLU A 45 -0.34 -23.09 -7.98
CA GLU A 45 -0.88 -22.47 -9.21
C GLU A 45 -1.74 -21.24 -8.88
N LEU A 46 -2.58 -21.34 -7.84
CA LEU A 46 -3.44 -20.26 -7.36
C LEU A 46 -2.63 -19.08 -6.79
N ILE A 47 -1.61 -19.34 -5.96
CA ILE A 47 -0.76 -18.31 -5.37
C ILE A 47 0.11 -17.66 -6.45
N SER A 48 0.64 -18.44 -7.39
CA SER A 48 1.38 -17.95 -8.57
C SER A 48 0.50 -17.04 -9.43
N GLY A 49 -0.75 -17.43 -9.69
CA GLY A 49 -1.74 -16.63 -10.40
C GLY A 49 -2.09 -15.33 -9.66
N TYR A 50 -2.35 -15.41 -8.34
CA TYR A 50 -2.60 -14.24 -7.51
C TYR A 50 -1.41 -13.27 -7.48
N GLY A 51 -0.18 -13.78 -7.37
CA GLY A 51 1.03 -12.97 -7.47
C GLY A 51 1.32 -12.43 -8.88
N ASN A 52 0.52 -12.83 -9.88
CA ASN A 52 0.75 -12.59 -11.30
C ASN A 52 2.15 -13.03 -11.78
N VAL A 53 2.71 -14.09 -11.16
CA VAL A 53 4.05 -14.62 -11.44
C VAL A 53 4.06 -15.48 -12.71
N GLY A 54 3.01 -16.28 -12.91
CA GLY A 54 2.87 -17.15 -14.10
C GLY A 54 3.72 -18.43 -14.09
N LEU A 55 4.32 -18.78 -12.95
CA LEU A 55 4.95 -20.10 -12.77
C LEU A 55 3.90 -21.19 -12.60
N SER A 56 4.23 -22.40 -13.07
CA SER A 56 3.40 -23.59 -12.93
C SER A 56 4.27 -24.82 -12.72
N LEU A 57 3.74 -25.81 -12.00
CA LEU A 57 4.37 -27.14 -11.90
C LEU A 57 4.09 -28.02 -13.14
N GLY A 58 3.23 -27.54 -14.05
CA GLY A 58 2.85 -28.25 -15.27
C GLY A 58 1.91 -29.43 -15.02
N TYR A 59 1.60 -30.16 -16.09
CA TYR A 59 0.86 -31.42 -16.02
C TYR A 59 1.65 -32.51 -16.72
N THR A 60 1.85 -33.62 -16.04
CA THR A 60 2.55 -34.79 -16.59
C THR A 60 1.57 -35.89 -16.92
N CYS A 61 1.92 -36.73 -17.90
CA CYS A 61 1.12 -37.90 -18.21
C CYS A 61 0.89 -38.78 -16.96
N PRO A 62 -0.36 -39.03 -16.53
CA PRO A 62 -0.62 -39.87 -15.37
C PRO A 62 -0.30 -41.35 -15.69
N PRO A 63 0.20 -42.14 -14.72
CA PRO A 63 0.53 -43.55 -14.94
C PRO A 63 -0.62 -44.41 -15.50
N ALA A 64 -1.87 -44.03 -15.19
CA ALA A 64 -3.08 -44.69 -15.69
C ALA A 64 -3.33 -44.51 -17.20
N ALA A 65 -2.71 -43.52 -17.85
CA ALA A 65 -2.87 -43.26 -19.29
C ALA A 65 -1.95 -44.11 -20.18
N GLY A 66 -1.08 -44.94 -19.59
CA GLY A 66 -0.24 -45.90 -20.30
C GLY A 66 1.00 -45.31 -21.00
N PRO A 67 1.86 -46.17 -21.57
CA PRO A 67 3.22 -45.79 -22.01
C PRO A 67 3.29 -44.91 -23.27
N SER A 68 2.19 -44.73 -23.99
CA SER A 68 2.13 -43.89 -25.21
C SER A 68 1.66 -42.45 -24.94
N CYS A 69 1.33 -42.11 -23.70
CA CYS A 69 0.82 -40.79 -23.35
C CYS A 69 1.97 -39.80 -23.14
N VAL A 70 1.90 -38.68 -23.85
CA VAL A 70 2.94 -37.64 -23.89
C VAL A 70 2.52 -36.48 -23.00
N SER A 71 3.41 -36.04 -22.10
CA SER A 71 3.17 -34.85 -21.26
C SER A 71 2.98 -33.59 -22.14
N PRO A 72 1.82 -32.92 -22.07
CA PRO A 72 1.52 -31.79 -22.94
C PRO A 72 2.20 -30.49 -22.46
N PRO A 73 2.60 -29.58 -23.36
CA PRO A 73 3.35 -28.37 -23.02
C PRO A 73 2.44 -27.22 -22.55
N TYR A 74 1.61 -27.46 -21.54
CA TYR A 74 0.77 -26.43 -20.90
C TYR A 74 0.98 -26.36 -19.37
N SER A 75 0.60 -25.23 -18.78
CA SER A 75 0.54 -25.08 -17.31
C SER A 75 -0.49 -26.04 -16.71
N PHE A 76 -0.34 -26.40 -15.44
CA PHE A 76 -1.28 -27.27 -14.71
C PHE A 76 -2.74 -26.78 -14.82
N SER A 77 -2.95 -25.46 -14.73
CA SER A 77 -4.27 -24.83 -14.96
C SER A 77 -4.89 -25.09 -16.34
N GLY A 78 -4.09 -25.54 -17.32
CA GLY A 78 -4.52 -25.92 -18.67
C GLY A 78 -5.45 -27.13 -18.71
N VAL A 79 -5.30 -28.09 -17.78
CA VAL A 79 -6.20 -29.27 -17.68
C VAL A 79 -7.54 -28.92 -17.06
N TRP A 80 -7.55 -27.94 -16.14
CA TRP A 80 -8.67 -27.68 -15.24
C TRP A 80 -9.99 -27.43 -15.98
N SER A 81 -11.11 -27.66 -15.29
CA SER A 81 -12.42 -27.33 -15.82
C SER A 81 -12.54 -25.84 -16.20
N PRO A 82 -13.45 -25.48 -17.13
CA PRO A 82 -13.70 -24.08 -17.48
C PRO A 82 -14.05 -23.20 -16.27
N TRP A 83 -14.75 -23.77 -15.28
CA TRP A 83 -15.15 -23.06 -14.06
C TRP A 83 -13.93 -22.72 -13.17
N SER A 84 -13.04 -23.67 -12.92
CA SER A 84 -11.80 -23.43 -12.16
C SER A 84 -10.88 -22.43 -12.88
N LYS A 85 -10.84 -22.46 -14.22
CA LYS A 85 -10.13 -21.45 -15.03
C LYS A 85 -10.71 -20.04 -14.85
N LEU A 86 -12.03 -19.89 -14.81
CA LEU A 86 -12.67 -18.59 -14.52
C LEU A 86 -12.34 -18.09 -13.11
N VAL A 87 -12.34 -18.96 -12.10
CA VAL A 87 -11.91 -18.61 -10.74
C VAL A 87 -10.45 -18.13 -10.72
N LEU A 88 -9.55 -18.83 -11.43
CA LEU A 88 -8.15 -18.45 -11.54
C LEU A 88 -7.97 -17.07 -12.21
N VAL A 89 -8.72 -16.78 -13.28
CA VAL A 89 -8.71 -15.45 -13.95
C VAL A 89 -9.20 -14.35 -12.99
N LEU A 90 -10.27 -14.59 -12.24
CA LEU A 90 -10.75 -13.63 -11.23
C LEU A 90 -9.69 -13.38 -10.16
N VAL A 91 -8.99 -14.40 -9.70
CA VAL A 91 -7.90 -14.28 -8.72
C VAL A 91 -6.70 -13.52 -9.30
N MET A 92 -6.35 -13.72 -10.57
CA MET A 92 -5.32 -12.93 -11.26
C MET A 92 -5.69 -11.44 -11.38
N LEU A 93 -6.98 -11.12 -11.58
CA LEU A 93 -7.48 -9.74 -11.60
C LEU A 93 -7.46 -9.11 -10.20
N LEU A 94 -7.95 -9.81 -9.18
CA LEU A 94 -7.89 -9.38 -7.79
C LEU A 94 -6.45 -9.14 -7.33
N GLY A 95 -5.51 -9.99 -7.76
CA GLY A 95 -4.08 -9.84 -7.46
C GLY A 95 -3.49 -8.53 -7.98
N ARG A 96 -3.93 -8.09 -9.17
CA ARG A 96 -3.53 -6.80 -9.77
C ARG A 96 -4.31 -5.60 -9.18
N HIS A 97 -5.52 -5.80 -8.64
CA HIS A 97 -6.37 -4.73 -8.09
C HIS A 97 -6.12 -4.39 -6.61
N ARG A 98 -5.16 -5.01 -5.91
CA ARG A 98 -4.82 -4.67 -4.51
C ARG A 98 -4.44 -3.19 -4.32
N GLY A 99 -3.80 -2.60 -5.32
CA GLY A 99 -3.45 -1.19 -5.40
C GLY A 99 -4.41 -0.41 -6.31
N LEU A 100 -5.71 -0.49 -6.01
CA LEU A 100 -6.76 0.33 -6.61
C LEU A 100 -7.72 0.99 -5.59
N PRO A 101 -8.00 0.39 -4.40
CA PRO A 101 -8.81 1.03 -3.35
C PRO A 101 -8.02 2.01 -2.46
N ASP A 102 -6.76 1.69 -2.15
CA ASP A 102 -5.96 2.40 -1.15
C ASP A 102 -5.33 3.71 -1.68
N ASN A 103 -5.46 3.97 -2.99
CA ASN A 103 -5.06 5.18 -3.72
C ASN A 103 -6.26 6.09 -4.07
N ILE A 104 -7.44 5.86 -3.48
CA ILE A 104 -8.48 6.90 -3.42
C ILE A 104 -8.01 7.92 -2.38
N ASP A 105 -7.36 8.96 -2.90
CA ASP A 105 -6.45 9.84 -2.17
C ASP A 105 -7.06 10.52 -0.93
N ALA A 106 -6.45 10.32 0.24
CA ALA A 106 -6.81 11.04 1.46
C ALA A 106 -6.52 12.56 1.37
N ALA A 107 -5.71 13.01 0.41
CA ALA A 107 -5.51 14.43 0.11
C ALA A 107 -6.73 15.09 -0.55
N ILE A 108 -7.77 14.32 -0.96
CA ILE A 108 -9.09 14.87 -1.31
C ILE A 108 -10.01 15.07 -0.08
N SER A 109 -9.45 15.03 1.13
CA SER A 109 -10.13 15.53 2.32
C SER A 109 -10.35 17.05 2.22
N ILE A 110 -11.40 17.44 1.50
CA ILE A 110 -11.93 18.80 1.52
C ILE A 110 -12.38 19.05 2.97
N PRO A 111 -11.70 19.91 3.74
CA PRO A 111 -12.14 20.23 5.10
C PRO A 111 -13.57 20.77 5.03
N HIS A 112 -14.41 20.33 5.98
CA HIS A 112 -15.84 20.61 5.97
C HIS A 112 -16.11 22.09 5.66
N ARG A 113 -17.08 22.37 4.77
CA ARG A 113 -17.35 23.70 4.18
C ARG A 113 -17.42 24.86 5.19
N ASN A 114 -17.71 24.57 6.46
CA ASN A 114 -17.72 25.52 7.57
C ASN A 114 -16.34 26.07 7.97
N GLN A 115 -15.22 25.39 7.69
CA GLN A 115 -13.88 25.89 8.06
C GLN A 115 -13.36 26.96 7.09
N PHE A 116 -13.75 26.92 5.81
CA PHE A 116 -13.32 27.92 4.82
C PHE A 116 -13.91 29.33 5.07
N TYR A 117 -15.08 29.40 5.73
CA TYR A 117 -15.69 30.67 6.19
C TYR A 117 -15.22 31.10 7.59
N LEU A 118 -14.46 30.25 8.30
CA LEU A 118 -13.92 30.51 9.65
C LEU A 118 -12.41 30.76 9.63
N GLN A 119 -11.91 31.41 8.57
CA GLN A 119 -10.85 32.39 8.77
C GLN A 119 -11.49 33.74 9.05
N PRO A 120 -11.79 34.11 10.32
CA PRO A 120 -11.91 35.51 10.65
C PRO A 120 -10.58 36.14 10.27
N THR A 121 -10.62 37.14 9.39
CA THR A 121 -9.49 38.06 9.21
C THR A 121 -9.08 38.51 10.60
N LYS A 122 -7.91 38.09 11.09
CA LYS A 122 -7.41 38.44 12.43
C LYS A 122 -7.56 39.95 12.56
N PRO A 123 -8.45 40.47 13.43
CA PRO A 123 -8.61 41.91 13.54
C PRO A 123 -7.24 42.48 13.83
N ALA A 124 -6.82 43.47 13.05
CA ALA A 124 -5.57 44.16 13.33
C ALA A 124 -5.67 44.63 14.78
N ALA A 125 -4.78 44.15 15.64
CA ALA A 125 -4.75 44.57 17.03
C ALA A 125 -4.67 46.10 17.01
N PRO A 126 -5.46 46.81 17.84
CA PRO A 126 -5.45 48.26 17.85
C PRO A 126 -3.99 48.71 18.00
N ALA A 127 -3.55 49.57 17.08
CA ALA A 127 -2.16 49.97 17.02
C ALA A 127 -1.73 50.47 18.40
N ALA A 128 -0.74 49.80 19.00
CA ALA A 128 -0.17 50.26 20.25
C ALA A 128 0.29 51.70 20.06
N PRO A 129 0.02 52.61 21.02
CA PRO A 129 0.43 54.00 20.89
C PRO A 129 1.93 54.05 20.62
N ALA A 130 2.33 54.81 19.60
CA ALA A 130 3.72 54.88 19.16
C ALA A 130 4.61 55.21 20.35
N ALA A 131 5.55 54.30 20.66
CA ALA A 131 6.57 54.58 21.66
C ALA A 131 7.31 55.86 21.24
N PRO A 132 7.60 56.79 22.18
CA PRO A 132 8.29 58.02 21.83
C PRO A 132 9.63 57.68 21.19
N ALA A 133 9.94 58.34 20.07
CA ALA A 133 11.19 58.12 19.35
C ALA A 133 12.37 58.35 20.30
N ALA A 134 13.24 57.36 20.45
CA ALA A 134 14.48 57.51 21.19
C ALA A 134 15.29 58.65 20.58
N PRO A 135 15.83 59.59 21.37
CA PRO A 135 16.59 60.71 20.84
C PRO A 135 17.82 60.19 20.09
N ALA A 136 18.10 60.78 18.92
CA ALA A 136 19.26 60.43 18.13
C ALA A 136 20.54 60.62 18.95
N ALA A 137 21.44 59.63 18.91
CA ALA A 137 22.72 59.70 19.60
C ALA A 137 23.51 60.93 19.11
N PRO A 138 24.03 61.79 20.00
CA PRO A 138 24.79 62.96 19.60
C PRO A 138 26.11 62.54 18.94
N ALA A 139 26.46 63.24 17.85
CA ALA A 139 27.75 63.05 17.18
C ALA A 139 28.91 63.34 18.14
N ALA A 140 29.95 62.49 18.11
CA ALA A 140 31.10 62.60 19.00
C ALA A 140 31.88 63.90 18.74
N PRO A 141 32.09 64.77 19.76
CA PRO A 141 32.99 65.90 19.65
C PRO A 141 34.46 65.45 19.80
N ALA A 142 35.36 66.15 19.13
CA ALA A 142 36.81 65.93 19.25
C ALA A 142 37.34 66.35 20.63
N ALA A 143 38.39 65.67 21.11
CA ALA A 143 39.08 65.99 22.36
C ALA A 143 39.75 67.39 22.31
N PRO A 144 39.97 68.05 23.47
CA PRO A 144 41.33 67.98 24.04
C PRO A 144 41.46 68.09 25.59
N ALA A 145 42.67 67.77 26.06
CA ALA A 145 43.42 68.34 27.20
C ALA A 145 42.90 68.31 28.66
N ALA A 146 43.55 67.44 29.46
CA ALA A 146 44.41 67.74 30.63
C ALA A 146 43.90 68.39 31.96
N GLU A 147 44.39 67.78 33.05
CA GLU A 147 44.93 68.40 34.30
C GLU A 147 44.02 68.71 35.53
N GLY A 148 44.62 68.59 36.74
CA GLY A 148 44.08 69.04 38.05
C GLY A 148 43.28 67.98 38.84
N SER A 149 43.85 67.17 39.74
CA SER A 149 44.42 67.49 41.08
C SER A 149 43.41 67.94 42.16
N GLY A 150 43.22 67.09 43.18
CA GLY A 150 43.23 67.57 44.58
C GLY A 150 42.03 67.30 45.51
N VAL A 151 42.36 66.76 46.70
CA VAL A 151 41.74 67.06 48.03
C VAL A 151 40.28 66.60 48.23
N ARG A 152 40.05 65.43 48.86
CA ARG A 152 39.98 65.14 50.32
C ARG A 152 38.86 65.86 51.10
N GLY A 153 37.99 65.04 51.71
CA GLY A 153 37.40 65.23 53.03
C GLY A 153 37.66 63.96 53.83
#